data_AF-F2L5T7-F1
#
_entry.id   AF-F2L5T7-F1
#
_cell.length_a   1.000
_cell.length_b   1.000
_cell.length_c   1.000
_cell.angle_alpha   90.00
_cell.angle_beta   90.00
_cell.angle_gamma   90.00
#
_symmetry.space_group_name_H-M   'P 1'
#
loop_
_entity.id
_entity.type
_entity.pdbx_description
1 polymer ?
#
loop_
_entity_poly.entity_id
_entity_poly.type
_entity_poly.pdbx_seq_one_letter_code
_entity_poly.pdbx_strand_id
1 'polypeptide(L)'
;MVSAEVLERPLPKPSAEDYVSARLLEALVEAGLALEFLRRGLVRNAAGKAFQAWRALMAALLRLELERLKAVARSEEERRWLESTAVPRVPTSRMTALSQMLEEVGHAKIALGTALALKLHDYQYHGPDPDMALSKYRNSGEAAYDVVLLLRELAERAEALKGKAKWGEELEKALEELRRGLSTG
;
A
#
# COMPACT_ATOMS: atom_id res chain seq x y z
N MET A 1 -12.02 -14.33 6.40
CA MET A 1 -11.00 -13.28 6.46
C MET A 1 -9.75 -13.92 7.05
N VAL A 2 -8.60 -13.77 6.40
CA VAL A 2 -7.29 -13.99 7.05
C VAL A 2 -7.28 -13.18 8.35
N SER A 3 -6.84 -13.80 9.45
CA SER A 3 -6.91 -13.18 10.77
C SER A 3 -6.07 -11.90 10.81
N ALA A 4 -6.64 -10.82 11.37
CA ALA A 4 -5.91 -9.57 11.58
C ALA A 4 -4.72 -9.75 12.54
N GLU A 5 -4.69 -10.82 13.36
CA GLU A 5 -3.55 -11.19 14.21
C GLU A 5 -2.26 -11.42 13.42
N VAL A 6 -2.35 -11.67 12.11
CA VAL A 6 -1.18 -11.71 11.22
C VAL A 6 -0.38 -10.41 11.27
N LEU A 7 -1.04 -9.26 11.48
CA LEU A 7 -0.39 -7.95 11.59
C LEU A 7 0.45 -7.81 12.87
N GLU A 8 0.19 -8.62 13.89
CA GLU A 8 0.95 -8.63 15.15
C GLU A 8 2.19 -9.53 15.08
N ARG A 9 2.35 -10.31 13.99
CA ARG A 9 3.55 -11.12 13.78
C ARG A 9 4.73 -10.19 13.47
N PRO A 10 5.93 -10.45 14.02
CA PRO A 10 7.10 -9.66 13.68
C PRO A 10 7.40 -9.78 12.18
N LEU A 11 7.60 -8.65 11.51
CA LEU A 11 8.06 -8.66 10.12
C LEU A 11 9.47 -9.28 10.04
N PRO A 12 9.75 -10.08 9.00
CA PRO A 12 11.11 -10.52 8.70
C PRO A 12 12.05 -9.33 8.53
N LYS A 13 13.37 -9.58 8.63
CA LYS A 13 14.35 -8.56 8.28
C LYS A 13 14.15 -8.15 6.82
N PRO A 14 14.31 -6.87 6.47
CA PRO A 14 14.21 -6.41 5.08
C PRO A 14 15.10 -7.19 4.09
N SER A 15 16.25 -7.70 4.54
CA SER A 15 17.14 -8.52 3.71
C SER A 15 16.63 -9.95 3.45
N ALA A 16 15.70 -10.46 4.26
CA ALA A 16 15.21 -11.83 4.18
C ALA A 16 14.37 -12.08 2.91
N GLU A 17 14.38 -13.33 2.43
CA GLU A 17 13.68 -13.73 1.20
C GLU A 17 12.16 -13.67 1.32
N ASP A 18 11.62 -13.83 2.52
CA ASP A 18 10.19 -13.83 2.85
C ASP A 18 9.64 -12.42 3.16
N TYR A 19 10.50 -11.40 3.24
CA TYR A 19 10.08 -10.02 3.53
C TYR A 19 9.04 -9.50 2.52
N VAL A 20 9.24 -9.77 1.23
CA VAL A 20 8.30 -9.36 0.18
C VAL A 20 6.93 -10.00 0.41
N SER A 21 6.89 -11.31 0.67
CA SER A 21 5.64 -12.04 0.94
C SER A 21 4.94 -11.54 2.20
N ALA A 22 5.70 -11.27 3.26
CA ALA A 22 5.15 -10.73 4.51
C ALA A 22 4.52 -9.34 4.30
N ARG A 23 5.19 -8.45 3.54
CA ARG A 23 4.66 -7.12 3.22
C ARG A 23 3.45 -7.16 2.29
N LEU A 24 3.41 -8.11 1.36
CA LEU A 24 2.21 -8.32 0.54
C LEU A 24 1.03 -8.83 1.37
N LEU A 25 1.28 -9.71 2.33
CA LEU A 25 0.24 -10.23 3.22
C LEU A 25 -0.32 -9.11 4.11
N GLU A 26 0.57 -8.30 4.70
CA GLU A 26 0.20 -7.09 5.43
C GLU A 26 -0.65 -6.14 4.57
N ALA A 27 -0.25 -5.89 3.33
CA ALA A 27 -1.00 -5.04 2.40
C ALA A 27 -2.42 -5.56 2.16
N LEU A 28 -2.58 -6.86 1.91
CA LEU A 28 -3.88 -7.49 1.63
C LEU A 28 -4.78 -7.54 2.88
N VAL A 29 -4.21 -7.80 4.06
CA VAL A 29 -4.96 -7.82 5.32
C VAL A 29 -5.43 -6.40 5.69
N GLU A 30 -4.56 -5.40 5.58
CA GLU A 30 -4.93 -3.99 5.81
C GLU A 30 -6.00 -3.51 4.83
N ALA A 31 -5.92 -3.94 3.56
CA ALA A 31 -6.95 -3.68 2.55
C ALA A 31 -8.30 -4.32 2.93
N GLY A 32 -8.29 -5.56 3.44
CA GLY A 32 -9.49 -6.24 3.94
C GLY A 32 -10.15 -5.49 5.11
N LEU A 33 -9.34 -5.00 6.05
CA LEU A 33 -9.81 -4.20 7.18
C LEU A 33 -10.37 -2.84 6.73
N ALA A 34 -9.76 -2.20 5.71
CA ALA A 34 -10.29 -0.97 5.13
C ALA A 34 -11.72 -1.17 4.60
N LEU A 35 -12.00 -2.27 3.90
CA LEU A 35 -13.35 -2.60 3.44
C LEU A 35 -14.32 -2.88 4.59
N GLU A 36 -13.87 -3.54 5.65
CA GLU A 36 -14.70 -3.76 6.84
C GLU A 36 -15.12 -2.44 7.49
N PHE A 37 -14.17 -1.51 7.65
CA PHE A 37 -14.46 -0.18 8.18
C PHE A 37 -15.38 0.63 7.27
N LEU A 38 -15.23 0.54 5.95
CA LEU A 38 -16.19 1.15 5.02
C LEU A 38 -17.61 0.60 5.21
N ARG A 39 -17.78 -0.73 5.30
CA ARG A 39 -19.10 -1.35 5.51
C ARG A 39 -19.77 -0.90 6.82
N ARG A 40 -18.97 -0.53 7.82
CA ARG A 40 -19.43 0.00 9.11
C ARG A 40 -19.65 1.52 9.11
N GLY A 41 -19.44 2.19 7.97
CA GLY A 41 -19.53 3.66 7.85
C GLY A 41 -18.35 4.43 8.43
N LEU A 42 -17.25 3.75 8.81
CA LEU A 42 -16.07 4.33 9.46
C LEU A 42 -15.05 4.81 8.41
N VAL A 43 -15.43 5.76 7.56
CA VAL A 43 -14.64 6.15 6.38
C VAL A 43 -13.25 6.71 6.72
N ARG A 44 -13.10 7.47 7.82
CA ARG A 44 -11.77 7.97 8.26
C ARG A 44 -10.81 6.82 8.58
N ASN A 45 -11.30 5.82 9.31
CA ASN A 45 -10.53 4.64 9.66
C ASN A 45 -10.22 3.78 8.44
N ALA A 46 -11.18 3.64 7.53
CA ALA A 46 -10.98 2.94 6.26
C ALA A 46 -9.90 3.59 5.40
N ALA A 47 -9.91 4.93 5.30
CA ALA A 47 -8.88 5.68 4.59
C ALA A 47 -7.48 5.43 5.17
N GLY A 48 -7.37 5.40 6.50
CA GLY A 48 -6.08 5.10 7.14
C GLY A 48 -5.62 3.67 6.88
N LYS A 49 -6.53 2.70 6.89
CA LYS A 49 -6.21 1.30 6.56
C LYS A 49 -5.82 1.12 5.09
N ALA A 50 -6.49 1.81 4.18
CA ALA A 50 -6.12 1.83 2.76
C ALA A 50 -4.74 2.45 2.53
N PHE A 51 -4.39 3.52 3.26
CA PHE A 51 -3.05 4.09 3.22
C PHE A 51 -1.98 3.11 3.72
N GLN A 52 -2.20 2.44 4.88
CA GLN A 52 -1.25 1.44 5.38
C GLN A 52 -1.09 0.27 4.40
N ALA A 53 -2.19 -0.20 3.82
CA ALA A 53 -2.18 -1.24 2.79
C ALA A 53 -1.29 -0.86 1.60
N TRP A 54 -1.45 0.37 1.07
CA TRP A 54 -0.63 0.86 -0.03
C TRP A 54 0.85 1.01 0.35
N ARG A 55 1.13 1.51 1.55
CA ARG A 55 2.51 1.66 2.06
C ARG A 55 3.20 0.30 2.21
N ALA A 56 2.48 -0.74 2.65
CA ALA A 56 3.00 -2.10 2.71
C ALA A 56 3.27 -2.68 1.31
N LEU A 57 2.37 -2.46 0.34
CA LEU A 57 2.61 -2.81 -1.07
C LEU A 57 3.87 -2.13 -1.61
N MET A 58 4.04 -0.83 -1.35
CA MET A 58 5.25 -0.10 -1.76
C MET A 58 6.51 -0.73 -1.14
N ALA A 59 6.49 -1.13 0.12
CA ALA A 59 7.64 -1.78 0.75
C ALA A 59 8.00 -3.11 0.07
N ALA A 60 7.01 -3.92 -0.29
CA ALA A 60 7.20 -5.16 -1.05
C ALA A 60 7.86 -4.88 -2.40
N LEU A 61 7.37 -3.88 -3.13
CA LEU A 61 7.92 -3.48 -4.44
C LEU A 61 9.33 -2.92 -4.34
N LEU A 62 9.58 -2.03 -3.37
CA LEU A 62 10.92 -1.46 -3.15
C LEU A 62 11.93 -2.55 -2.81
N ARG A 63 11.55 -3.56 -2.01
CA ARG A 63 12.43 -4.70 -1.73
C ARG A 63 12.66 -5.57 -2.97
N LEU A 64 11.61 -5.86 -3.72
CA LEU A 64 11.66 -6.70 -4.91
C LEU A 64 12.57 -6.09 -5.98
N GLU A 65 12.48 -4.78 -6.18
CA GLU A 65 13.18 -4.04 -7.22
C GLU A 65 14.48 -3.37 -6.73
N LEU A 66 14.94 -3.67 -5.52
CA LEU A 66 16.01 -2.94 -4.84
C LEU A 66 17.28 -2.79 -5.70
N GLU A 67 17.73 -3.85 -6.37
CA GLU A 67 18.91 -3.78 -7.23
C GLU A 67 18.70 -2.92 -8.47
N ARG A 68 17.49 -2.94 -9.05
CA ARG A 68 17.15 -2.08 -10.20
C ARG A 68 17.02 -0.62 -9.78
N LEU A 69 16.46 -0.36 -8.60
CA LEU A 69 16.38 0.97 -7.99
C LEU A 69 17.78 1.54 -7.71
N LYS A 70 18.71 0.72 -7.20
CA LYS A 70 20.11 1.12 -7.01
C LYS A 70 20.82 1.43 -8.32
N ALA A 71 20.48 0.73 -9.40
CA ALA A 71 21.05 0.97 -10.72
C ALA A 71 20.64 2.34 -11.30
N VAL A 72 19.42 2.80 -11.03
CA VAL A 72 18.90 4.11 -11.48
C VAL A 72 19.13 5.24 -10.46
N ALA A 73 19.56 4.92 -9.24
CA ALA A 73 19.86 5.91 -8.21
C ALA A 73 20.97 6.89 -8.66
N ARG A 74 20.77 8.16 -8.32
CA ARG A 74 21.58 9.31 -8.77
C ARG A 74 22.90 9.46 -8.02
N SER A 75 23.02 8.83 -6.86
CA SER A 75 24.22 8.88 -6.02
C SER A 75 24.39 7.62 -5.18
N GLU A 76 25.62 7.41 -4.70
CA GLU A 76 25.92 6.34 -3.75
C GLU A 76 25.20 6.55 -2.40
N GLU A 77 24.95 7.80 -2.02
CA GLU A 77 24.14 8.12 -0.83
C GLU A 77 22.70 7.65 -1.00
N GLU A 78 22.08 7.91 -2.16
CA GLU A 78 20.72 7.46 -2.47
C GLU A 78 20.63 5.93 -2.49
N ARG A 79 21.64 5.25 -3.04
CA ARG A 79 21.74 3.78 -3.00
C ARG A 79 21.73 3.23 -1.58
N ARG A 80 22.56 3.78 -0.70
CA ARG A 80 22.61 3.37 0.72
C ARG A 80 21.32 3.70 1.46
N TRP A 81 20.70 4.83 1.11
CA TRP A 81 19.43 5.25 1.69
C TRP A 81 18.27 4.33 1.29
N LEU A 82 18.24 3.83 0.05
CA LEU A 82 17.26 2.86 -0.40
C LEU A 82 17.25 1.61 0.49
N GLU A 83 18.42 1.05 0.77
CA GLU A 83 18.57 -0.17 1.58
C GLU A 83 18.27 0.07 3.06
N SER A 84 18.88 1.11 3.64
CA SER A 84 18.84 1.35 5.09
C SER A 84 17.55 2.00 5.57
N THR A 85 16.86 2.74 4.71
CA THR A 85 15.73 3.59 5.10
C THR A 85 14.50 3.40 4.22
N ALA A 86 14.63 3.44 2.90
CA ALA A 86 13.44 3.40 2.03
C ALA A 86 12.70 2.07 2.12
N VAL A 87 13.41 0.94 1.90
CA VAL A 87 12.81 -0.40 1.98
C VAL A 87 12.22 -0.68 3.36
N PRO A 88 12.94 -0.45 4.48
CA PRO A 88 12.43 -0.83 5.79
C PRO A 88 11.31 0.09 6.29
N ARG A 89 11.34 1.39 5.95
CA ARG A 89 10.45 2.40 6.57
C ARG A 89 9.40 2.98 5.65
N VAL A 90 9.63 3.05 4.34
CA VAL A 90 8.77 3.77 3.38
C VAL A 90 8.27 5.12 3.95
N PRO A 91 9.16 6.11 4.16
CA PRO A 91 8.77 7.36 4.81
C PRO A 91 7.70 8.09 4.00
N THR A 92 6.60 8.52 4.64
CA THR A 92 5.48 9.18 3.96
C THR A 92 5.92 10.39 3.14
N SER A 93 6.82 11.22 3.68
CA SER A 93 7.38 12.40 3.01
C SER A 93 8.21 12.08 1.76
N ARG A 94 8.60 10.81 1.56
CA ARG A 94 9.38 10.33 0.41
C ARG A 94 8.59 9.42 -0.51
N MET A 95 7.33 9.08 -0.19
CA MET A 95 6.52 8.15 -1.00
C MET A 95 6.35 8.63 -2.45
N THR A 96 6.16 9.93 -2.68
CA THR A 96 6.07 10.47 -4.06
C THR A 96 7.34 10.17 -4.86
N ALA A 97 8.52 10.51 -4.33
CA ALA A 97 9.79 10.24 -5.01
C ALA A 97 10.03 8.73 -5.22
N LEU A 98 9.76 7.92 -4.19
CA LEU A 98 9.89 6.46 -4.28
C LEU A 98 8.96 5.85 -5.34
N SER A 99 7.74 6.37 -5.46
CA SER A 99 6.81 5.92 -6.50
C SER A 99 7.28 6.26 -7.91
N GLN A 100 7.91 7.43 -8.11
CA GLN A 100 8.51 7.82 -9.39
C GLN A 100 9.69 6.92 -9.76
N MET A 101 10.56 6.59 -8.79
CA MET A 101 11.64 5.62 -9.02
C MET A 101 11.10 4.23 -9.38
N LEU A 102 9.99 3.81 -8.77
CA LEU A 102 9.32 2.56 -9.13
C LEU A 102 8.77 2.59 -10.58
N GLU A 103 8.28 3.74 -11.06
CA GLU A 103 7.90 3.90 -12.48
C GLU A 103 9.10 3.78 -13.42
N GLU A 104 10.25 4.38 -13.07
CA GLU A 104 11.49 4.27 -13.86
C GLU A 104 11.95 2.81 -14.03
N VAL A 105 11.67 1.96 -13.04
CA VAL A 105 11.95 0.51 -13.11
C VAL A 105 10.75 -0.32 -13.59
N GLY A 106 9.73 0.31 -14.17
CA GLY A 106 8.67 -0.36 -14.93
C GLY A 106 7.36 -0.61 -14.17
N HIS A 107 7.18 -0.07 -12.96
CA HIS A 107 5.89 -0.10 -12.26
C HIS A 107 5.00 1.05 -12.72
N ALA A 108 4.59 1.02 -13.99
CA ALA A 108 3.83 2.10 -14.61
C ALA A 108 2.62 2.54 -13.76
N LYS A 109 2.40 3.86 -13.69
CA LYS A 109 1.26 4.52 -13.01
C LYS A 109 1.20 4.34 -11.49
N ILE A 110 2.21 3.74 -10.85
CA ILE A 110 2.20 3.58 -9.39
C ILE A 110 2.23 4.92 -8.64
N ALA A 111 2.75 5.99 -9.28
CA ALA A 111 2.73 7.32 -8.70
C ALA A 111 1.31 7.86 -8.53
N LEU A 112 0.37 7.46 -9.41
CA LEU A 112 -1.04 7.86 -9.31
C LEU A 112 -1.72 7.23 -8.10
N GLY A 113 -1.54 5.92 -7.89
CA GLY A 113 -2.05 5.24 -6.69
C GLY A 113 -1.41 5.77 -5.41
N THR A 114 -0.11 6.12 -5.46
CA THR A 114 0.59 6.74 -4.34
C THR A 114 0.05 8.13 -4.00
N ALA A 115 -0.24 8.95 -5.00
CA ALA A 115 -0.87 10.25 -4.78
C ALA A 115 -2.26 10.11 -4.15
N LEU A 116 -3.04 9.10 -4.56
CA LEU A 116 -4.34 8.80 -3.99
C LEU A 116 -4.22 8.36 -2.51
N ALA A 117 -3.27 7.48 -2.21
CA ALA A 117 -2.98 7.04 -0.85
C ALA A 117 -2.59 8.22 0.07
N LEU A 118 -1.80 9.18 -0.42
CA LEU A 118 -1.44 10.38 0.34
C LEU A 118 -2.65 11.29 0.61
N LYS A 119 -3.56 11.45 -0.35
CA LYS A 119 -4.82 12.19 -0.09
C LYS A 119 -5.66 11.51 1.01
N LEU A 120 -5.75 10.19 0.97
CA LEU A 120 -6.46 9.41 2.00
C LEU A 120 -5.75 9.47 3.37
N HIS A 121 -4.42 9.59 3.38
CA HIS A 121 -3.64 9.86 4.59
C HIS A 121 -3.96 11.22 5.21
N ASP A 122 -4.16 12.27 4.42
CA ASP A 122 -4.64 13.55 4.96
C ASP A 122 -6.08 13.43 5.50
N TYR A 123 -6.96 12.74 4.74
CA TYR A 123 -8.36 12.54 5.13
C TYR A 123 -8.54 11.78 6.45
N GLN A 124 -7.70 10.77 6.76
CA GLN A 124 -7.88 10.02 8.02
C GLN A 124 -7.77 10.93 9.26
N TYR A 125 -7.06 12.06 9.18
CA TYR A 125 -6.95 13.02 10.30
C TYR A 125 -8.03 14.09 10.27
N HIS A 126 -8.40 14.59 9.09
CA HIS A 126 -9.29 15.74 8.95
C HIS A 126 -10.76 15.34 8.67
N GLY A 127 -10.97 14.26 7.93
CA GLY A 127 -12.29 13.81 7.51
C GLY A 127 -12.94 14.66 6.43
N PRO A 128 -14.29 14.64 6.37
CA PRO A 128 -15.07 15.49 5.48
C PRO A 128 -14.73 16.96 5.71
N ASP A 129 -14.38 17.66 4.64
CA ASP A 129 -13.92 19.04 4.69
C ASP A 129 -14.58 19.88 3.59
N PRO A 130 -15.78 20.46 3.86
CA PRO A 130 -16.57 21.15 2.84
C PRO A 130 -15.86 22.32 2.14
N ASP A 131 -14.93 23.00 2.82
CA ASP A 131 -14.15 24.11 2.27
C ASP A 131 -12.78 23.67 1.71
N MET A 132 -12.40 22.40 1.92
CA MET A 132 -11.20 21.75 1.42
C MET A 132 -9.88 22.39 1.88
N ALA A 133 -9.88 23.06 3.04
CA ALA A 133 -8.69 23.69 3.60
C ALA A 133 -7.64 22.67 4.08
N LEU A 134 -8.08 21.55 4.64
CA LEU A 134 -7.26 20.53 5.30
C LEU A 134 -7.37 19.15 4.65
N SER A 135 -8.47 18.85 3.95
CA SER A 135 -8.65 17.62 3.19
C SER A 135 -9.02 17.89 1.74
N LYS A 136 -8.73 16.92 0.87
CA LYS A 136 -9.14 16.95 -0.55
C LYS A 136 -10.56 16.41 -0.79
N TYR A 137 -11.27 16.04 0.28
CA TYR A 137 -12.62 15.47 0.20
C TYR A 137 -13.62 16.33 0.95
N ARG A 138 -14.66 16.77 0.24
CA ARG A 138 -15.75 17.59 0.81
C ARG A 138 -16.67 16.77 1.70
N ASN A 139 -16.84 15.50 1.35
CA ASN A 139 -17.71 14.59 2.07
C ASN A 139 -17.12 13.18 2.13
N SER A 140 -17.68 12.33 2.99
CA SER A 140 -17.23 10.96 3.18
C SER A 140 -17.48 10.05 1.98
N GLY A 141 -18.44 10.37 1.11
CA GLY A 141 -18.71 9.62 -0.12
C GLY A 141 -17.57 9.72 -1.12
N GLU A 142 -17.02 10.93 -1.33
CA GLU A 142 -15.84 11.14 -2.18
C GLU A 142 -14.64 10.33 -1.65
N ALA A 143 -14.39 10.34 -0.34
CA ALA A 143 -13.31 9.56 0.26
C ALA A 143 -13.55 8.04 0.18
N ALA A 144 -14.77 7.58 0.41
CA ALA A 144 -15.11 6.15 0.33
C ALA A 144 -14.90 5.60 -1.10
N TYR A 145 -15.24 6.38 -2.12
CA TYR A 145 -14.97 6.03 -3.51
C TYR A 145 -13.47 5.85 -3.76
N ASP A 146 -12.66 6.81 -3.33
CA ASP A 146 -11.20 6.78 -3.53
C ASP A 146 -10.52 5.67 -2.72
N VAL A 147 -11.06 5.30 -1.55
CA VAL A 147 -10.64 4.08 -0.83
C VAL A 147 -10.85 2.85 -1.70
N VAL A 148 -12.07 2.62 -2.21
CA VAL A 148 -12.36 1.44 -3.05
C VAL A 148 -11.50 1.42 -4.31
N LEU A 149 -11.29 2.58 -4.95
CA LEU A 149 -10.43 2.71 -6.12
C LEU A 149 -8.98 2.29 -5.81
N LEU A 150 -8.42 2.78 -4.71
CA LEU A 150 -7.06 2.43 -4.28
C LEU A 150 -6.93 0.93 -3.97
N LEU A 151 -7.93 0.33 -3.33
CA LEU A 151 -7.91 -1.09 -2.99
C LEU A 151 -8.02 -2.01 -4.22
N ARG A 152 -8.74 -1.59 -5.27
CA ARG A 152 -8.77 -2.31 -6.56
C ARG A 152 -7.39 -2.32 -7.22
N GLU A 153 -6.77 -1.15 -7.33
CA GLU A 153 -5.41 -1.02 -7.86
C GLU A 153 -4.40 -1.85 -7.05
N LEU A 154 -4.52 -1.84 -5.72
CA LEU A 154 -3.68 -2.67 -4.83
C LEU A 154 -3.85 -4.16 -5.13
N ALA A 155 -5.09 -4.64 -5.29
CA ALA A 155 -5.37 -6.05 -5.56
C ALA A 155 -4.80 -6.49 -6.93
N GLU A 156 -4.92 -5.66 -7.96
CA GLU A 156 -4.34 -5.93 -9.29
C GLU A 156 -2.80 -6.00 -9.23
N ARG A 157 -2.17 -5.05 -8.52
CA ARG A 157 -0.71 -5.05 -8.33
C ARG A 157 -0.24 -6.24 -7.51
N ALA A 158 -0.95 -6.60 -6.44
CA ALA A 158 -0.60 -7.77 -5.63
C ALA A 158 -0.69 -9.06 -6.46
N GLU A 159 -1.72 -9.22 -7.29
CA GLU A 159 -1.82 -10.39 -8.19
C GLU A 159 -0.66 -10.47 -9.19
N ALA A 160 -0.28 -9.35 -9.77
CA ALA A 160 0.84 -9.29 -10.73
C ALA A 160 2.19 -9.75 -10.13
N LEU A 161 2.28 -9.89 -8.80
CA LEU A 161 3.45 -10.33 -8.07
C LEU A 161 3.45 -11.83 -7.71
N LYS A 162 2.39 -12.60 -8.03
CA LYS A 162 2.30 -14.04 -7.74
C LYS A 162 3.53 -14.83 -8.21
N GLY A 163 4.06 -14.52 -9.39
CA GLY A 163 5.25 -15.17 -9.96
C GLY A 163 6.60 -14.57 -9.54
N LYS A 164 6.59 -13.51 -8.72
CA LYS A 164 7.79 -12.74 -8.33
C LYS A 164 8.12 -12.80 -6.84
N ALA A 165 7.19 -13.30 -6.01
CA ALA A 165 7.35 -13.46 -4.57
C ALA A 165 7.08 -14.92 -4.17
N LYS A 166 7.52 -15.33 -2.97
CA LYS A 166 7.11 -16.62 -2.41
C LYS A 166 5.62 -16.57 -2.09
N TRP A 167 4.79 -17.07 -3.00
CA TRP A 167 3.35 -17.00 -2.89
C TRP A 167 2.80 -18.24 -2.18
N GLY A 168 2.20 -18.06 -1.01
CA GLY A 168 1.63 -19.13 -0.20
C GLY A 168 0.12 -19.04 -0.06
N GLU A 169 -0.48 -20.02 0.61
CA GLU A 169 -1.94 -20.12 0.81
C GLU A 169 -2.54 -18.91 1.53
N GLU A 170 -1.84 -18.34 2.52
CA GLU A 170 -2.32 -17.13 3.23
C GLU A 170 -2.46 -15.92 2.29
N LEU A 171 -1.52 -15.74 1.35
CA LEU A 171 -1.56 -14.66 0.36
C LEU A 171 -2.67 -14.89 -0.66
N GLU A 172 -2.82 -16.12 -1.15
CA GLU A 172 -3.90 -16.46 -2.08
C GLU A 172 -5.26 -16.18 -1.44
N LYS A 173 -5.47 -16.68 -0.22
CA LYS A 173 -6.71 -16.48 0.52
C LYS A 173 -6.99 -15.00 0.80
N ALA A 174 -5.99 -14.22 1.23
CA ALA A 174 -6.16 -12.79 1.50
C ALA A 174 -6.57 -12.02 0.22
N LEU A 175 -5.96 -12.34 -0.92
CA LEU A 175 -6.28 -11.72 -2.21
C LEU A 175 -7.70 -12.08 -2.68
N GLU A 176 -8.08 -13.35 -2.60
CA GLU A 176 -9.43 -13.81 -2.96
C GLU A 176 -10.52 -13.16 -2.11
N GLU A 177 -10.29 -13.05 -0.80
CA GLU A 177 -11.22 -12.41 0.14
C GLU A 177 -11.34 -10.91 -0.13
N LEU A 178 -10.24 -10.22 -0.39
CA LEU A 178 -10.24 -8.81 -0.78
C LEU A 178 -11.07 -8.60 -2.06
N ARG A 179 -10.82 -9.42 -3.09
CA ARG A 179 -11.57 -9.35 -4.36
C ARG A 179 -13.05 -9.56 -4.18
N ARG A 180 -13.43 -10.59 -3.42
CA ARG A 180 -14.83 -10.86 -3.10
C ARG A 180 -15.47 -9.65 -2.43
N GLY A 181 -14.78 -9.03 -1.47
CA GLY A 181 -15.23 -7.81 -0.81
C GLY A 181 -15.43 -6.64 -1.76
N LEU A 182 -14.52 -6.46 -2.73
CA LEU A 182 -14.57 -5.39 -3.74
C LEU A 182 -15.65 -5.58 -4.82
N SER A 183 -16.11 -6.83 -5.04
CA SER A 183 -17.21 -7.14 -5.96
C SER A 183 -18.59 -6.95 -5.33
N THR A 184 -18.68 -6.98 -4.00
CA THR A 184 -19.94 -6.86 -3.25
C THR A 184 -20.29 -5.45 -2.78
N GLY A 185 -19.43 -4.46 -3.06
CA GLY A 185 -19.55 -3.09 -2.55
C GLY A 185 -19.45 -2.01 -3.62
#